data_AF-A0A7C2IDU3-F1
#
_entry.id   AF-A0A7C2IDU3-F1
#
_cell.length_a   1.000
_cell.length_b   1.000
_cell.length_c   1.000
_cell.angle_alpha   90.00
_cell.angle_beta   90.00
_cell.angle_gamma   90.00
#
_symmetry.space_group_name_H-M   'P 1'
#
loop_
_entity.id
_entity.type
_entity.pdbx_description
1 polymer ?
#
loop_
_entity_poly.entity_id
_entity_poly.type
_entity_poly.pdbx_seq_one_letter_code
_entity_poly.pdbx_strand_id
1 'polypeptide(L)'
;MEMAHLRDHFELAPKSALAESVVREVASLMESEGRAKPGELLTKEGALLPLIEEKWSKKLAQGEISFSAAKRHIEMEQVRRLSSKRDATVEDVWRLLNQSEVAKRRSPKTDDFLPKEPLDASSLDVRPRCLSDVSVPEDALTKATEKLVEEHGLRPAQAASMVTMASKIHAWCCPKVEELKPGQVVWLARSIKKARRADAKLFIPVTLTLLTEEEMDAEIKTRAQLKALKIRQIERITAEAWRQDA
;
A
#
# COMPACT_ATOMS: atom_id res chain seq x y z
N MET A 1 4.78 10.51 2.57
CA MET A 1 3.43 10.80 3.12
C MET A 1 3.50 10.98 4.63
N GLU A 2 4.13 10.06 5.35
CA GLU A 2 4.36 10.17 6.81
C GLU A 2 5.00 11.50 7.21
N MET A 3 6.04 11.93 6.49
CA MET A 3 6.65 13.24 6.69
C MET A 3 5.68 14.42 6.54
N ALA A 4 4.70 14.33 5.64
CA ALA A 4 3.75 15.43 5.41
C ALA A 4 2.79 15.57 6.59
N HIS A 5 2.28 14.45 7.12
CA HIS A 5 1.48 14.43 8.35
C HIS A 5 2.29 14.91 9.57
N LEU A 6 3.54 14.47 9.69
CA LEU A 6 4.42 14.90 10.78
C LEU A 6 4.73 16.41 10.70
N ARG A 7 4.96 16.93 9.50
CA ARG A 7 5.20 18.37 9.26
C ARG A 7 3.96 19.20 9.59
N ASP A 8 2.78 18.75 9.18
CA ASP A 8 1.51 19.42 9.49
C ASP A 8 1.27 19.44 11.02
N HIS A 9 1.49 18.31 11.69
CA HIS A 9 1.25 18.19 13.14
C HIS A 9 2.19 19.03 14.01
N PHE A 10 3.47 19.15 13.63
CA PHE A 10 4.49 19.88 14.38
C PHE A 10 4.86 21.24 13.75
N GLU A 11 4.07 21.71 12.77
CA GLU A 11 4.28 22.98 12.06
C GLU A 11 5.71 23.14 11.50
N LEU A 12 6.28 22.06 10.96
CA LEU A 12 7.65 22.04 10.48
C LEU A 12 7.76 22.61 9.05
N ALA A 13 8.96 23.07 8.71
CA ALA A 13 9.25 23.56 7.37
C ALA A 13 9.02 22.47 6.28
N PRO A 14 8.64 22.87 5.04
CA PRO A 14 8.38 21.93 3.94
C PRO A 14 9.55 21.00 3.56
N LYS A 15 10.80 21.37 3.89
CA LYS A 15 12.01 20.55 3.71
C LYS A 15 12.71 20.33 5.06
N SER A 16 11.95 19.88 6.06
CA SER A 16 12.47 19.63 7.40
C SER A 16 13.34 18.36 7.44
N ALA A 17 14.65 18.53 7.64
CA ALA A 17 15.59 17.45 7.89
C ALA A 17 15.27 16.69 9.18
N LEU A 18 14.70 17.38 10.18
CA LEU A 18 14.23 16.75 11.41
C LEU A 18 13.07 15.78 11.12
N ALA A 19 12.08 16.19 10.32
CA ALA A 19 10.98 15.30 9.94
C ALA A 19 11.47 14.05 9.19
N GLU A 20 12.47 14.22 8.33
CA GLU A 20 13.12 13.11 7.63
C GLU A 20 13.85 12.18 8.59
N SER A 21 14.61 12.70 9.55
CA SER A 21 15.32 11.88 10.53
C SER A 21 14.34 11.09 11.41
N VAL A 22 13.29 11.75 11.93
CA VAL A 22 12.28 11.09 12.78
C VAL A 22 11.60 9.95 12.04
N VAL A 23 11.12 10.18 10.81
CA VAL A 23 10.46 9.14 10.00
C VAL A 23 11.41 7.98 9.71
N ARG A 24 12.68 8.28 9.39
CA ARG A 24 13.70 7.25 9.14
C ARG A 24 13.97 6.39 10.38
N GLU A 25 14.13 7.00 11.55
CA GLU A 25 14.34 6.26 12.79
C GLU A 25 13.14 5.37 13.10
N VAL A 26 11.92 5.91 13.03
CA VAL A 26 10.69 5.13 13.28
C VAL A 26 10.54 3.97 12.29
N ALA A 27 10.78 4.21 11.00
CA ALA A 27 10.70 3.15 9.99
C ALA A 27 11.67 2.00 10.33
N SER A 28 12.89 2.32 10.77
CA SER A 28 13.88 1.32 11.22
C SER A 28 13.41 0.53 12.44
N LEU A 29 12.81 1.20 13.44
CA LEU A 29 12.28 0.52 14.63
C LEU A 29 11.15 -0.46 14.29
N MET A 30 10.30 -0.09 13.34
CA MET A 30 9.07 -0.83 13.03
C MET A 30 9.23 -1.85 11.90
N GLU A 31 10.39 -1.91 11.23
CA GLU A 31 10.65 -2.84 10.12
C GLU A 31 10.60 -4.31 10.56
N SER A 32 10.93 -4.59 11.83
CA SER A 32 10.92 -5.94 12.41
C SER A 32 9.53 -6.53 12.64
N GLU A 33 8.47 -5.73 12.56
CA GLU A 33 7.11 -6.15 12.94
C GLU A 33 6.29 -6.81 11.81
N GLY A 34 6.90 -7.13 10.67
CA GLY A 34 6.21 -7.81 9.57
C GLY A 34 5.02 -7.00 9.04
N ARG A 35 5.28 -5.75 8.68
CA ARG A 35 4.25 -4.79 8.22
C ARG A 35 4.22 -4.69 6.70
N ALA A 36 3.02 -4.53 6.16
CA ALA A 36 2.80 -4.29 4.74
C ALA A 36 3.00 -2.80 4.42
N LYS A 37 3.90 -2.48 3.48
CA LYS A 37 4.10 -1.10 3.04
C LYS A 37 2.97 -0.68 2.08
N PRO A 38 2.63 0.62 1.98
CA PRO A 38 1.70 1.09 0.96
C PRO A 38 2.12 0.65 -0.44
N GLY A 39 1.18 0.08 -1.18
CA GLY A 39 1.42 -0.48 -2.51
C GLY A 39 1.98 -1.91 -2.50
N GLU A 40 2.06 -2.59 -1.36
CA GLU A 40 2.36 -4.03 -1.31
C GLU A 40 1.07 -4.86 -1.24
N LEU A 41 0.87 -5.73 -2.23
CA LEU A 41 -0.21 -6.70 -2.29
C LEU A 41 0.12 -7.90 -1.41
N LEU A 42 -0.77 -8.26 -0.49
CA LEU A 42 -0.68 -9.49 0.28
C LEU A 42 -1.18 -10.69 -0.55
N THR A 43 -0.40 -11.77 -0.65
CA THR A 43 -0.84 -13.02 -1.30
C THR A 43 -1.41 -14.04 -0.30
N LYS A 44 -2.05 -15.10 -0.80
CA LYS A 44 -2.56 -16.20 0.04
C LYS A 44 -1.46 -16.89 0.84
N GLU A 45 -0.25 -16.92 0.31
CA GLU A 45 0.95 -17.51 0.93
C GLU A 45 1.64 -16.56 1.92
N GLY A 46 1.08 -15.38 2.16
CA GLY A 46 1.65 -14.38 3.05
C GLY A 46 2.87 -13.66 2.45
N ALA A 47 3.03 -13.66 1.13
CA ALA A 47 4.04 -12.84 0.47
C ALA A 47 3.54 -11.40 0.29
N LEU A 48 4.45 -10.42 0.40
CA LEU A 48 4.18 -9.02 0.11
C LEU A 48 4.81 -8.65 -1.23
N LEU A 49 3.96 -8.41 -2.23
CA LEU A 49 4.37 -8.08 -3.60
C LEU A 49 4.20 -6.59 -3.86
N PRO A 50 5.30 -5.82 -4.02
CA PRO A 50 5.21 -4.39 -4.29
C PRO A 50 4.71 -4.18 -5.71
N LEU A 51 3.63 -3.41 -5.85
CA LEU A 51 3.07 -3.00 -7.13
C LEU A 51 4.00 -2.02 -7.86
N ILE A 52 4.77 -1.25 -7.09
CA ILE A 52 5.77 -0.32 -7.58
C ILE A 52 6.95 -0.30 -6.61
N GLU A 53 8.18 -0.43 -7.11
CA GLU A 53 9.38 -0.23 -6.30
C GLU A 53 10.09 1.07 -6.66
N GLU A 54 10.47 1.83 -5.64
CA GLU A 54 11.10 3.14 -5.77
C GLU A 54 12.34 3.11 -6.67
N LYS A 55 13.16 2.06 -6.57
CA LYS A 55 14.38 1.92 -7.37
C LYS A 55 14.09 1.92 -8.88
N TRP A 56 13.01 1.25 -9.30
CA TRP A 56 12.63 1.17 -10.72
C TRP A 56 11.95 2.45 -11.16
N SER A 57 11.12 3.06 -10.32
CA SER A 57 10.51 4.36 -10.59
C SER A 57 11.55 5.46 -10.78
N LYS A 58 12.60 5.49 -9.97
CA LYS A 58 13.71 6.45 -10.09
C LYS A 58 14.45 6.29 -11.42
N LYS A 59 14.88 5.06 -11.74
CA LYS A 59 15.58 4.77 -13.01
C LYS A 59 14.72 5.10 -14.24
N LEU A 60 13.41 4.83 -14.18
CA LEU A 60 12.46 5.22 -15.23
C LEU A 60 12.37 6.74 -15.37
N ALA A 61 12.24 7.47 -14.27
CA ALA A 61 12.13 8.93 -14.29
C ALA A 61 13.42 9.62 -14.80
N GLN A 62 14.57 8.99 -14.55
CA GLN A 62 15.87 9.45 -15.04
C GLN A 62 16.17 9.04 -16.50
N GLY A 63 15.29 8.23 -17.12
CA GLY A 63 15.48 7.75 -18.48
C GLY A 63 16.58 6.70 -18.63
N GLU A 64 17.07 6.12 -17.53
CA GLU A 64 18.15 5.12 -17.54
C GLU A 64 17.71 3.78 -18.13
N ILE A 65 16.41 3.47 -18.04
CA ILE A 65 15.82 2.23 -18.53
C ILE A 65 14.50 2.50 -19.24
N SER A 66 14.13 1.61 -20.17
CA SER A 66 12.82 1.65 -20.81
C SER A 66 11.72 1.11 -19.88
N PHE A 67 10.47 1.50 -20.13
CA PHE A 67 9.30 0.96 -19.44
C PHE A 67 9.24 -0.57 -19.48
N SER A 68 9.54 -1.16 -20.65
CA SER A 68 9.55 -2.62 -20.83
C SER A 68 10.61 -3.31 -19.96
N ALA A 69 11.80 -2.73 -19.86
CA ALA A 69 12.87 -3.24 -19.00
C ALA A 69 12.46 -3.18 -17.52
N ALA A 70 11.91 -2.05 -17.06
CA ALA A 70 11.43 -1.91 -15.69
C ALA A 70 10.32 -2.91 -15.35
N LYS A 71 9.33 -3.07 -16.24
CA LYS A 71 8.26 -4.07 -16.08
C LYS A 71 8.84 -5.47 -15.88
N ARG A 72 9.79 -5.87 -16.72
CA ARG A 72 10.44 -7.20 -16.64
C ARG A 72 11.24 -7.38 -15.36
N HIS A 73 11.95 -6.35 -14.91
CA HIS A 73 12.68 -6.40 -13.64
C HIS A 73 11.76 -6.55 -12.44
N ILE A 74 10.68 -5.77 -12.38
CA ILE A 74 9.65 -5.86 -11.33
C ILE A 74 9.05 -7.28 -11.31
N GLU A 75 8.70 -7.83 -12.47
CA GLU A 75 8.15 -9.18 -12.59
C GLU A 75 9.10 -10.24 -12.05
N MET A 76 10.39 -10.20 -12.43
CA MET A 76 11.38 -11.16 -11.93
C MET A 76 11.57 -11.07 -10.41
N GLU A 77 11.46 -9.88 -9.84
CA GLU A 77 11.56 -9.69 -8.39
C GLU A 77 10.32 -10.21 -7.66
N GLN A 78 9.14 -9.98 -8.22
CA GLN A 78 7.89 -10.52 -7.70
C GLN A 78 7.88 -12.05 -7.74
N VAL A 79 8.39 -12.67 -8.81
CA VAL A 79 8.58 -14.13 -8.87
C VAL A 79 9.48 -14.57 -7.73
N ARG A 80 10.66 -13.96 -7.55
CA ARG A 80 11.58 -14.33 -6.46
C ARG A 80 10.95 -14.20 -5.08
N ARG A 81 10.19 -13.13 -4.83
CA ARG A 81 9.48 -12.93 -3.56
C ARG A 81 8.43 -14.01 -3.34
N LEU A 82 7.64 -14.35 -4.36
CA LEU A 82 6.64 -15.42 -4.27
C LEU A 82 7.32 -16.79 -4.11
N SER A 83 8.43 -17.02 -4.82
CA SER A 83 9.28 -18.22 -4.73
C SER A 83 9.82 -18.47 -3.32
N SER A 84 9.95 -17.43 -2.49
CA SER A 84 10.37 -17.57 -1.09
C SER A 84 9.31 -18.22 -0.19
N LYS A 85 8.04 -18.28 -0.64
CA LYS A 85 6.91 -18.85 0.10
C LYS A 85 6.42 -20.17 -0.49
N ARG A 86 6.51 -20.32 -1.81
CA ARG A 86 6.17 -21.56 -2.55
C ARG A 86 6.95 -21.61 -3.84
N ASP A 87 7.06 -22.77 -4.49
CA ASP A 87 7.58 -22.81 -5.86
C ASP A 87 6.62 -22.04 -6.79
N ALA A 88 7.12 -20.95 -7.37
CA ALA A 88 6.30 -19.96 -8.06
C ALA A 88 6.88 -19.62 -9.43
N THR A 89 5.98 -19.47 -10.40
CA THR A 89 6.29 -19.22 -11.80
C THR A 89 5.94 -17.78 -12.19
N VAL A 90 6.35 -17.39 -13.39
CA VAL A 90 5.94 -16.10 -13.98
C VAL A 90 4.42 -16.02 -14.18
N GLU A 91 3.77 -17.13 -14.54
CA GLU A 91 2.32 -17.17 -14.72
C GLU A 91 1.57 -16.89 -13.41
N ASP A 92 2.12 -17.34 -12.27
CA ASP A 92 1.56 -17.04 -10.95
C ASP A 92 1.53 -15.53 -10.67
N VAL A 93 2.63 -14.84 -10.98
CA VAL A 93 2.70 -13.38 -10.86
C VAL A 93 1.73 -12.69 -11.82
N TRP A 94 1.58 -13.20 -13.05
CA TRP A 94 0.60 -12.66 -13.99
C TRP A 94 -0.83 -12.80 -13.51
N ARG A 95 -1.21 -13.91 -12.90
CA ARG A 95 -2.56 -14.08 -12.32
C ARG A 95 -2.87 -13.05 -11.24
N LEU A 96 -1.86 -12.63 -10.48
CA LEU A 96 -2.00 -11.63 -9.44
C LEU A 96 -1.93 -10.20 -9.97
N LEU A 97 -0.98 -9.89 -10.85
CA LEU A 97 -0.57 -8.51 -11.13
C LEU A 97 -0.69 -8.09 -12.59
N ASN A 98 -0.80 -9.05 -13.52
CA ASN A 98 -0.88 -8.77 -14.95
C ASN A 98 -1.79 -9.78 -15.68
N GLN A 99 -3.07 -9.81 -15.27
CA GLN A 99 -4.06 -10.81 -15.72
C GLN A 99 -4.30 -10.79 -17.24
N SER A 100 -3.90 -9.73 -17.95
CA SER A 100 -3.96 -9.68 -19.41
C SER A 100 -3.04 -10.66 -20.12
N GLU A 101 -1.93 -11.07 -19.50
CA GLU A 101 -1.01 -12.06 -20.10
C GLU A 101 -1.59 -13.48 -20.00
N VAL A 102 -2.51 -13.73 -19.06
CA VAL A 102 -3.11 -15.05 -18.81
C VAL A 102 -4.29 -15.33 -19.75
N ALA A 103 -4.95 -14.30 -20.31
CA ALA A 103 -6.14 -14.46 -21.14
C ALA A 103 -5.82 -15.05 -22.52
N LYS A 104 -6.06 -16.37 -22.69
CA LYS A 104 -5.58 -17.16 -23.84
C LYS A 104 -6.40 -17.01 -25.13
N ARG A 105 -7.67 -16.57 -25.07
CA ARG A 105 -8.58 -16.57 -26.25
C ARG A 105 -9.29 -15.24 -26.50
N ARG A 106 -9.42 -14.86 -27.78
CA ARG A 106 -10.31 -13.77 -28.22
C ARG A 106 -11.76 -14.20 -28.03
N SER A 107 -12.58 -13.30 -27.50
CA SER A 107 -14.02 -13.52 -27.37
C SER A 107 -14.76 -13.21 -28.68
N PRO A 108 -15.84 -13.95 -29.00
CA PRO A 108 -16.82 -13.56 -30.00
C PRO A 108 -17.41 -12.17 -29.70
N LYS A 109 -17.91 -11.48 -30.73
CA LYS A 109 -18.56 -10.15 -30.57
C LYS A 109 -19.84 -10.17 -29.72
N THR A 110 -20.42 -11.36 -29.50
CA THR A 110 -21.66 -11.58 -28.75
C THR A 110 -21.44 -11.76 -27.25
N ASP A 111 -20.19 -11.92 -26.81
CA ASP A 111 -19.89 -12.03 -25.38
C ASP A 111 -20.05 -10.66 -24.73
N ASP A 112 -21.04 -10.54 -23.83
CA ASP A 112 -21.13 -9.39 -22.95
C ASP A 112 -19.95 -9.41 -21.96
N PHE A 113 -19.41 -8.22 -21.70
CA PHE A 113 -18.30 -8.03 -20.78
C PHE A 113 -18.69 -7.22 -19.55
N LEU A 114 -19.91 -6.67 -19.51
CA LEU A 114 -20.41 -6.03 -18.30
C LEU A 114 -20.83 -7.10 -17.28
N PRO A 115 -20.55 -6.90 -15.99
CA PRO A 115 -21.14 -7.73 -14.97
C PRO A 115 -22.67 -7.66 -15.04
N LYS A 116 -23.34 -8.79 -14.79
CA LYS A 116 -24.82 -8.90 -14.90
C LYS A 116 -25.56 -7.91 -13.99
N GLU A 117 -25.00 -7.64 -12.82
CA GLU A 117 -25.58 -6.75 -11.81
C GLU A 117 -24.48 -5.82 -11.26
N PRO A 118 -24.81 -4.56 -10.93
CA PRO A 118 -23.90 -3.65 -10.24
C PRO A 118 -23.41 -4.24 -8.91
N LEU A 119 -22.22 -3.85 -8.49
CA LEU A 119 -21.71 -4.22 -7.17
C LEU A 119 -22.55 -3.56 -6.07
N ASP A 120 -23.01 -4.33 -5.09
CA ASP A 120 -23.57 -3.78 -3.86
C ASP A 120 -22.45 -3.20 -2.99
N ALA A 121 -22.28 -1.89 -3.04
CA ALA A 121 -21.27 -1.20 -2.24
C ALA A 121 -21.51 -1.33 -0.73
N SER A 122 -22.75 -1.56 -0.28
CA SER A 122 -23.11 -1.63 1.14
C SER A 122 -22.70 -2.94 1.79
N SER A 123 -22.62 -4.02 1.01
CA SER A 123 -22.23 -5.35 1.48
C SER A 123 -20.71 -5.52 1.68
N LEU A 124 -19.89 -4.55 1.23
CA LEU A 124 -18.43 -4.61 1.37
C LEU A 124 -18.01 -4.47 2.85
N ASP A 125 -17.13 -5.34 3.34
CA ASP A 125 -16.51 -5.24 4.66
C ASP A 125 -15.39 -4.18 4.63
N VAL A 126 -15.81 -2.91 4.71
CA VAL A 126 -14.92 -1.76 4.65
C VAL A 126 -14.75 -1.17 6.04
N ARG A 127 -13.50 -1.12 6.51
CA ARG A 127 -13.13 -0.52 7.80
C ARG A 127 -12.12 0.59 7.55
N PRO A 128 -12.51 1.87 7.72
CA PRO A 128 -11.57 2.98 7.62
C PRO A 128 -10.40 2.77 8.58
N ARG A 129 -9.17 3.00 8.11
CA ARG A 129 -8.01 2.97 8.99
C ARG A 129 -8.00 4.20 9.87
N CYS A 130 -7.89 4.01 11.18
CA CYS A 130 -7.77 5.11 12.15
C CYS A 130 -6.34 5.25 12.67
N LEU A 131 -5.94 6.48 12.95
CA LEU A 131 -4.72 6.77 13.70
C LEU A 131 -4.93 6.24 15.13
N SER A 132 -4.36 5.09 15.44
CA SER A 132 -4.50 4.39 16.72
C SER A 132 -3.23 4.49 17.53
N ASP A 133 -3.35 4.28 18.85
CA ASP A 133 -2.18 4.15 19.70
C ASP A 133 -1.39 2.90 19.34
N VAL A 134 -0.08 3.08 19.16
CA VAL A 134 0.85 2.01 18.82
C VAL A 134 1.73 1.77 20.03
N SER A 135 1.80 0.52 20.49
CA SER A 135 2.77 0.13 21.49
C SER A 135 4.14 0.01 20.82
N VAL A 136 5.00 1.00 21.07
CA VAL A 136 6.43 0.94 20.74
C VAL A 136 7.16 0.52 22.00
N PRO A 137 8.05 -0.49 21.97
CA PRO A 137 8.82 -0.87 23.14
C PRO A 137 9.58 0.32 23.74
N GLU A 138 9.53 0.49 25.06
CA GLU A 138 10.12 1.66 25.74
C GLU A 138 11.63 1.82 25.45
N ASP A 139 12.36 0.72 25.36
CA ASP A 139 13.78 0.72 25.01
C ASP A 139 14.04 1.28 23.60
N ALA A 140 13.17 0.94 22.65
CA ALA A 140 13.26 1.42 21.27
C ALA A 140 12.92 2.91 21.18
N LEU A 141 11.89 3.34 21.91
CA LEU A 141 11.49 4.74 22.01
C LEU A 141 12.58 5.61 22.65
N THR A 142 13.18 5.14 23.73
CA THR A 142 14.26 5.85 24.44
C THR A 142 15.47 6.04 23.53
N LYS A 143 15.95 4.96 22.88
CA LYS A 143 17.10 5.03 21.96
C LYS A 143 16.87 6.01 20.81
N ALA A 144 15.69 5.99 20.21
CA ALA A 144 15.36 6.92 19.12
C ALA A 144 15.26 8.37 19.60
N THR A 145 14.71 8.58 20.80
CA THR A 145 14.62 9.90 21.42
C THR A 145 15.99 10.49 21.71
N GLU A 146 16.88 9.73 22.35
CA GLU A 146 18.25 10.15 22.68
C GLU A 146 19.02 10.56 21.43
N LYS A 147 18.97 9.72 20.38
CA LYS A 147 19.61 10.01 19.09
C LYS A 147 19.11 11.30 18.46
N LEU A 148 17.79 11.55 18.48
CA LEU A 148 17.22 12.79 17.93
C LEU A 148 17.58 14.03 18.75
N VAL A 149 17.71 13.89 20.07
CA VAL A 149 18.19 14.97 20.96
C VAL A 149 19.64 15.31 20.63
N GLU A 150 20.50 14.30 20.47
CA GLU A 150 21.91 14.48 20.15
C GLU A 150 22.13 15.10 18.75
N GLU A 151 21.43 14.61 17.74
CA GLU A 151 21.61 15.06 16.36
C GLU A 151 20.95 16.42 16.05
N HIS A 152 19.81 16.74 16.68
CA HIS A 152 18.98 17.90 16.31
C HIS A 152 18.78 18.90 17.46
N GLY A 153 19.34 18.65 18.64
CA GLY A 153 19.26 19.56 19.80
C GLY A 153 17.84 19.74 20.36
N LEU A 154 16.95 18.76 20.14
CA LEU A 154 15.58 18.81 20.61
C LEU A 154 15.48 18.68 22.13
N ARG A 155 14.41 19.22 22.71
CA ARG A 155 14.04 18.86 24.08
C ARG A 155 13.60 17.39 24.12
N PRO A 156 14.01 16.58 25.11
CA PRO A 156 13.65 15.15 25.17
C PRO A 156 12.16 14.88 25.05
N ALA A 157 11.32 15.66 25.73
CA ALA A 157 9.86 15.54 25.64
C ALA A 157 9.30 15.81 24.24
N GLN A 158 9.91 16.74 23.49
CA GLN A 158 9.52 17.03 22.11
C GLN A 158 9.94 15.89 21.19
N ALA A 159 11.18 15.40 21.31
CA ALA A 159 11.66 14.25 20.54
C ALA A 159 10.80 13.01 20.79
N ALA A 160 10.48 12.69 22.05
CA ALA A 160 9.61 11.56 22.40
C ALA A 160 8.20 11.69 21.79
N SER A 161 7.62 12.90 21.83
CA SER A 161 6.32 13.18 21.21
C SER A 161 6.36 12.99 19.68
N MET A 162 7.43 13.45 19.03
CA MET A 162 7.62 13.29 17.59
C MET A 162 7.78 11.83 17.18
N VAL A 163 8.60 11.05 17.92
CA VAL A 163 8.75 9.61 17.68
C VAL A 163 7.42 8.90 17.87
N THR A 164 6.71 9.17 18.97
CA THR A 164 5.40 8.57 19.24
C THR A 164 4.40 8.85 18.13
N MET A 165 4.29 10.12 17.70
CA MET A 165 3.37 10.49 16.62
C MET A 165 3.78 9.85 15.28
N ALA A 166 5.07 9.85 14.96
CA ALA A 166 5.58 9.20 13.76
C ALA A 166 5.29 7.68 13.77
N SER A 167 5.39 7.01 14.92
CA SER A 167 5.03 5.59 15.06
C SER A 167 3.54 5.35 14.82
N LYS A 168 2.65 6.22 15.33
CA LYS A 168 1.22 6.16 15.04
C LYS A 168 0.94 6.33 13.56
N ILE A 169 1.56 7.32 12.93
CA ILE A 169 1.42 7.58 11.49
C ILE A 169 1.97 6.38 10.70
N HIS A 170 3.11 5.82 11.09
CA HIS A 170 3.71 4.67 10.42
C HIS A 170 2.81 3.44 10.50
N ALA A 171 2.27 3.08 11.66
CA ALA A 171 1.33 1.96 11.78
C ALA A 171 0.01 2.19 11.03
N TRP A 172 -0.44 3.44 10.98
CA TRP A 172 -1.61 3.81 10.21
C TRP A 172 -1.39 3.58 8.71
N CYS A 173 -0.19 3.90 8.20
CA CYS A 173 0.19 3.70 6.81
C CYS A 173 0.60 2.25 6.49
N CYS A 174 1.24 1.58 7.44
CA CYS A 174 1.88 0.27 7.29
C CYS A 174 1.30 -0.71 8.31
N PRO A 175 0.11 -1.31 8.05
CA PRO A 175 -0.49 -2.30 8.95
C PRO A 175 0.40 -3.51 9.15
N LYS A 176 0.17 -4.23 10.26
CA LYS A 176 0.65 -5.61 10.38
C LYS A 176 -0.02 -6.46 9.30
N VAL A 177 0.70 -7.46 8.78
CA VAL A 177 0.15 -8.38 7.77
C VAL A 177 -1.15 -9.05 8.23
N GLU A 178 -1.28 -9.33 9.53
CA GLU A 178 -2.48 -9.92 10.15
C GLU A 178 -3.74 -9.04 10.05
N GLU A 179 -3.59 -7.72 9.85
CA GLU A 179 -4.71 -6.80 9.64
C GLU A 179 -5.27 -6.85 8.21
N LEU A 180 -4.57 -7.50 7.29
CA LEU A 180 -4.92 -7.57 5.87
C LEU A 180 -5.40 -8.97 5.50
N LYS A 181 -6.37 -9.02 4.58
CA LYS A 181 -6.78 -10.26 3.90
C LYS A 181 -5.94 -10.46 2.64
N PRO A 182 -5.73 -11.70 2.18
CA PRO A 182 -5.12 -11.96 0.87
C PRO A 182 -5.83 -11.17 -0.23
N GLY A 183 -5.04 -10.54 -1.09
CA GLY A 183 -5.52 -9.72 -2.21
C GLY A 183 -5.75 -8.26 -1.87
N GLN A 184 -5.54 -7.89 -0.61
CA GLN A 184 -5.61 -6.51 -0.16
C GLN A 184 -4.26 -5.80 -0.28
N VAL A 185 -4.33 -4.49 -0.46
CA VAL A 185 -3.22 -3.55 -0.47
C VAL A 185 -3.62 -2.33 0.34
N VAL A 186 -2.66 -1.73 1.05
CA VAL A 186 -2.86 -0.35 1.53
C VAL A 186 -2.45 0.62 0.44
N TRP A 187 -3.35 1.51 0.07
CA TRP A 187 -3.12 2.56 -0.91
C TRP A 187 -3.22 3.94 -0.29
N LEU A 188 -2.62 4.93 -0.92
CA LEU A 188 -2.64 6.31 -0.45
C LEU A 188 -3.61 7.13 -1.32
N ALA A 189 -4.73 7.51 -0.73
CA ALA A 189 -5.78 8.27 -1.40
C ALA A 189 -5.85 9.71 -0.88
N ARG A 190 -6.35 10.63 -1.70
CA ARG A 190 -6.71 11.98 -1.21
C ARG A 190 -8.14 11.95 -0.72
N SER A 191 -8.36 12.50 0.47
CA SER A 191 -9.72 12.75 0.95
C SER A 191 -10.41 13.78 0.06
N ILE A 192 -11.68 13.56 -0.24
CA ILE A 192 -12.54 14.55 -0.89
C ILE A 192 -13.25 15.44 0.14
N LYS A 193 -13.11 15.16 1.45
CA LYS A 193 -13.68 15.97 2.51
C LYS A 193 -12.82 17.18 2.85
N LYS A 194 -13.49 18.32 3.03
CA LYS A 194 -12.87 19.50 3.65
C LYS A 194 -12.78 19.27 5.15
N ALA A 195 -11.65 18.75 5.63
CA ALA A 195 -11.38 18.73 7.05
C ALA A 195 -11.21 20.16 7.56
N ARG A 196 -11.87 20.50 8.68
CA ARG A 196 -11.85 21.85 9.27
C ARG A 196 -10.50 22.20 9.92
N ARG A 197 -9.62 21.20 10.13
CA ARG A 197 -8.34 21.29 10.85
C ARG A 197 -7.19 20.45 10.26
N ALA A 198 -7.44 19.66 9.20
CA ALA A 198 -6.39 18.87 8.55
C ALA A 198 -6.20 19.37 7.13
N ASP A 199 -4.96 19.45 6.64
CA ASP A 199 -4.69 19.83 5.26
C ASP A 199 -5.35 18.82 4.31
N ALA A 200 -6.34 19.29 3.55
CA ALA A 200 -7.09 18.49 2.57
C ALA A 200 -6.21 17.90 1.45
N LYS A 201 -4.94 18.33 1.35
CA LYS A 201 -3.95 17.76 0.43
C LYS A 201 -3.23 16.53 0.97
N LEU A 202 -3.37 16.21 2.26
CA LEU A 202 -2.71 15.06 2.86
C LEU A 202 -3.36 13.77 2.37
N PHE A 203 -2.50 12.83 1.99
CA PHE A 203 -2.94 11.50 1.61
C PHE A 203 -3.28 10.69 2.87
N ILE A 204 -4.40 9.97 2.83
CA ILE A 204 -4.84 9.03 3.85
C ILE A 204 -4.65 7.59 3.34
N PRO A 205 -4.25 6.64 4.21
CA PRO A 205 -4.18 5.23 3.85
C PRO A 205 -5.59 4.64 3.77
N VAL A 206 -5.87 3.91 2.69
CA VAL A 206 -7.10 3.15 2.47
C VAL A 206 -6.73 1.70 2.14
N THR A 207 -7.47 0.74 2.68
CA THR A 207 -7.27 -0.68 2.35
C THR A 207 -8.16 -1.04 1.15
N LEU A 208 -7.55 -1.48 0.05
CA LEU A 208 -8.25 -1.84 -1.18
C LEU A 208 -8.08 -3.32 -1.48
N THR A 209 -9.15 -3.98 -1.89
CA THR A 209 -9.17 -5.39 -2.31
C THR A 209 -8.98 -5.46 -3.83
N LEU A 210 -7.73 -5.61 -4.28
CA LEU A 210 -7.43 -5.72 -5.72
C LEU A 210 -7.95 -7.04 -6.29
N LEU A 211 -7.86 -8.10 -5.50
CA LEU A 211 -8.29 -9.45 -5.83
C LEU A 211 -9.03 -10.04 -4.63
N THR A 212 -10.15 -10.70 -4.87
CA THR A 212 -10.70 -11.61 -3.85
C THR A 212 -10.02 -12.96 -3.93
N GLU A 213 -10.18 -13.78 -2.90
CA GLU A 213 -9.63 -15.14 -2.91
C GLU A 213 -10.22 -15.99 -4.04
N GLU A 214 -11.50 -15.82 -4.36
CA GLU A 214 -12.16 -16.49 -5.48
C GLU A 214 -11.57 -16.03 -6.83
N GLU A 215 -11.28 -14.73 -6.97
CA GLU A 215 -10.68 -14.18 -8.19
C GLU A 215 -9.24 -14.65 -8.40
N MET A 216 -8.50 -14.95 -7.32
CA MET A 216 -7.16 -15.53 -7.42
C MET A 216 -7.17 -16.97 -7.95
N ASP A 217 -8.22 -17.73 -7.62
CA ASP A 217 -8.37 -19.12 -8.05
C ASP A 217 -9.10 -19.25 -9.39
N ALA A 218 -9.80 -18.19 -9.81
CA ALA A 218 -10.59 -18.19 -11.03
C ALA A 218 -9.72 -18.34 -12.30
N GLU A 219 -10.10 -19.28 -13.16
CA GLU A 219 -9.45 -19.45 -14.46
C GLU A 219 -10.03 -18.46 -15.49
N ILE A 220 -9.20 -17.52 -15.97
CA ILE A 220 -9.56 -16.56 -17.01
C ILE A 220 -9.31 -17.17 -18.40
N LYS A 221 -10.37 -17.66 -19.06
CA LYS A 221 -10.27 -18.34 -20.36
C LYS A 221 -10.37 -17.37 -21.54
N THR A 222 -11.19 -16.33 -21.40
CA THR A 222 -11.50 -15.40 -22.51
C THR A 222 -11.23 -13.95 -22.16
N ARG A 223 -11.06 -13.11 -23.19
CA ARG A 223 -10.92 -11.66 -23.01
C ARG A 223 -12.19 -11.00 -22.45
N ALA A 224 -13.39 -11.51 -22.74
CA ALA A 224 -14.63 -10.99 -22.14
C ALA A 224 -14.67 -11.23 -20.63
N GLN A 225 -14.27 -12.42 -20.17
CA GLN A 225 -14.14 -12.73 -18.74
C GLN A 225 -13.15 -11.81 -18.04
N LEU A 226 -11.98 -11.57 -18.66
CA LEU A 226 -11.01 -10.62 -18.12
C LEU A 226 -11.59 -9.20 -17.99
N LYS A 227 -12.31 -8.72 -19.00
CA LYS A 227 -12.93 -7.39 -18.96
C LYS A 227 -14.00 -7.28 -17.88
N ALA A 228 -14.88 -8.29 -17.75
CA ALA A 228 -15.90 -8.35 -16.72
C ALA A 228 -15.27 -8.34 -15.32
N LEU A 229 -14.22 -9.14 -15.11
CA LEU A 229 -13.44 -9.14 -13.88
C LEU A 229 -12.84 -7.75 -13.60
N LYS A 230 -12.24 -7.11 -14.60
CA LYS A 230 -11.64 -5.77 -14.43
C LYS A 230 -12.68 -4.71 -14.06
N ILE A 231 -13.88 -4.76 -14.63
CA ILE A 231 -14.97 -3.85 -14.24
C ILE A 231 -15.35 -4.09 -12.79
N ARG A 232 -15.55 -5.35 -12.38
CA ARG A 232 -15.88 -5.69 -11.00
C ARG A 232 -14.81 -5.22 -10.01
N GLN A 233 -13.53 -5.39 -10.36
CA GLN A 233 -12.41 -4.88 -9.57
C GLN A 233 -12.44 -3.36 -9.45
N ILE A 234 -12.69 -2.63 -10.55
CA ILE A 234 -12.81 -1.16 -10.55
C ILE A 234 -13.97 -0.70 -9.67
N GLU A 235 -15.16 -1.30 -9.82
CA GLU A 235 -16.32 -1.00 -8.97
C GLU A 235 -15.98 -1.20 -7.48
N ARG A 236 -15.30 -2.30 -7.14
CA ARG A 236 -14.91 -2.61 -5.77
C ARG A 236 -13.91 -1.60 -5.21
N ILE A 237 -12.77 -1.39 -5.86
CA ILE A 237 -11.73 -0.49 -5.33
C ILE A 237 -12.24 0.95 -5.19
N THR A 238 -13.11 1.39 -6.11
CA THR A 238 -13.68 2.74 -6.04
C THR A 238 -14.71 2.86 -4.92
N ALA A 239 -15.57 1.86 -4.72
CA ALA A 239 -16.53 1.82 -3.62
C ALA A 239 -15.82 1.71 -2.25
N GLU A 240 -14.79 0.88 -2.14
CA GLU A 240 -13.98 0.73 -0.93
C GLU A 240 -13.25 2.03 -0.57
N ALA A 241 -12.63 2.70 -1.54
CA ALA A 241 -11.97 3.98 -1.32
C ALA A 241 -12.98 5.05 -0.85
N TRP A 242 -14.13 5.15 -1.51
CA TRP A 242 -15.16 6.12 -1.15
C TRP A 242 -15.73 5.88 0.25
N ARG A 243 -15.98 4.61 0.63
CA ARG A 243 -16.49 4.27 1.96
C ARG A 243 -15.47 4.47 3.08
N GLN A 244 -14.17 4.49 2.77
CA GLN A 244 -13.12 4.79 3.76
C GLN A 244 -12.88 6.27 3.96
N ASP A 245 -13.32 7.09 3.01
CA ASP A 245 -13.36 8.54 3.17
C ASP A 245 -14.65 9.01 3.88
N ALA A 246 -15.46 8.08 4.43
CA ALA A 246 -16.77 8.33 5.07
C ALA A 246 -16.70 8.79 6.53
#